data_AF-A0A1Y1Y6P4-F1
#
_entry.id   AF-A0A1Y1Y6P4-F1
#
_cell.length_a   1.000
_cell.length_b   1.000
_cell.length_c   1.000
_cell.angle_alpha   90.00
_cell.angle_beta   90.00
_cell.angle_gamma   90.00
#
_symmetry.space_group_name_H-M   'P 1'
#
loop_
_entity.id
_entity.type
_entity.pdbx_description
1 polymer ?
#
loop_
_entity_poly.entity_id
_entity_poly.type
_entity_poly.pdbx_seq_one_letter_code
_entity_poly.pdbx_strand_id
1 'polypeptide(L)'
;ALDSLWHPGHLCCFHCKEPVRPEAGFVEHQGKVYCSMDYALLILPKCHGCAKPIGKKTIKALGAQWHPQCFGCQTCRKPFPDRRFYIHQNTPYC
;
A
#
# COMPACT_ATOMS: atom_id res chain seq x y z
N ALA A 1 28.31 13.06 11.16
CA ALA A 1 27.36 13.50 12.20
C ALA A 1 26.03 13.78 11.52
N LEU A 2 25.14 12.79 11.46
CA LEU A 2 23.74 12.98 11.02
C LEU A 2 22.90 13.26 12.27
N ASP A 3 23.20 14.42 12.87
CA ASP A 3 22.54 14.94 14.06
C ASP A 3 21.85 16.24 13.66
N SER A 4 20.77 16.10 12.88
CA SER A 4 19.94 17.23 12.50
C SER A 4 18.53 16.91 12.95
N LEU A 5 18.31 17.24 14.23
CA LEU A 5 17.03 17.30 14.91
C LEU A 5 16.09 18.23 14.10
N TRP A 6 15.19 17.60 13.35
CA TRP A 6 14.22 18.29 12.50
C TRP A 6 13.32 19.21 13.34
N HIS A 7 13.19 20.47 12.92
CA HIS A 7 12.23 21.39 13.53
C HIS A 7 10.80 21.05 13.08
N PRO A 8 9.83 20.92 14.00
CA PRO A 8 8.42 20.77 13.66
C PRO A 8 7.96 21.95 12.78
N GLY A 9 7.49 21.67 11.56
CA GLY A 9 7.00 22.67 10.61
C GLY A 9 7.85 22.90 9.35
N HIS A 10 9.10 22.43 9.29
CA HIS A 10 9.96 22.59 8.11
C HIS A 10 10.04 21.34 7.21
N LEU A 11 9.49 20.22 7.66
CA LEU A 11 9.41 19.01 6.86
C LEU A 11 8.11 19.06 6.04
N CYS A 12 8.23 19.23 4.73
CA CYS A 12 7.08 19.26 3.83
C CYS A 12 7.04 18.02 2.95
N CYS A 13 5.83 17.58 2.59
CA CYS A 13 5.66 16.51 1.63
C CYS A 13 6.22 16.94 0.28
N PHE A 14 7.04 16.08 -0.34
CA PHE A 14 7.64 16.32 -1.65
C PHE A 14 6.58 16.51 -2.74
N HIS A 15 5.42 15.85 -2.62
CA HIS A 15 4.34 15.92 -3.59
C HIS A 15 3.37 17.08 -3.31
N CYS A 16 2.56 17.03 -2.24
CA CYS A 16 1.57 18.08 -1.97
C CYS A 16 2.14 19.39 -1.37
N LYS A 17 3.42 19.43 -0.99
CA LYS A 17 4.11 20.59 -0.37
C LYS A 17 3.58 21.02 0.99
N GLU A 18 2.54 20.39 1.51
CA GLU A 18 2.03 20.63 2.86
C GLU A 18 3.02 20.14 3.94
N PRO A 19 3.09 20.83 5.09
CA PRO A 19 3.88 20.39 6.23
C PRO A 19 3.42 19.02 6.71
N VAL A 20 4.36 18.08 6.88
CA VAL A 20 4.04 16.78 7.45
C VAL A 20 3.90 16.89 8.96
N ARG A 21 2.83 16.29 9.49
CA ARG A 21 2.53 16.26 10.91
C ARG A 21 3.15 15.00 11.53
N PRO A 22 4.01 15.12 12.56
CA PRO A 22 4.60 13.95 13.24
C PRO A 22 3.54 12.96 13.73
N GLU A 23 2.38 13.46 14.16
CA GLU A 23 1.26 12.68 14.71
C GLU A 23 0.54 11.88 13.62
N ALA A 24 0.46 12.42 12.40
CA ALA A 24 -0.12 11.75 11.23
C ALA A 24 0.87 10.79 10.54
N GLY A 25 2.15 10.88 10.92
CA GLY A 25 3.25 10.15 10.32
C GLY A 25 3.67 10.67 8.95
N PHE A 26 4.91 10.38 8.59
CA PHE A 26 5.49 10.61 7.27
C PHE A 26 6.40 9.45 6.90
N VAL A 27 6.70 9.31 5.62
CA VAL A 27 7.58 8.27 5.10
C VAL A 27 8.67 8.89 4.25
N GLU A 28 9.92 8.52 4.52
CA GLU A 28 11.04 8.84 3.64
C GLU A 28 11.19 7.73 2.59
N HIS A 29 11.20 8.12 1.31
CA HIS A 29 11.34 7.21 0.18
C HIS A 29 12.29 7.83 -0.85
N GLN A 30 13.39 7.13 -1.16
CA GLN A 30 14.41 7.60 -2.11
C GLN A 30 14.95 9.01 -1.79
N GLY A 31 15.19 9.30 -0.50
CA GLY A 31 15.69 10.60 -0.04
C GLY A 31 14.66 11.74 -0.10
N LYS A 32 13.39 11.44 -0.34
CA LYS A 32 12.29 12.41 -0.34
C LYS A 32 11.27 12.06 0.73
N VAL A 33 10.72 13.08 1.39
CA VAL A 33 9.67 12.88 2.40
C VAL A 33 8.29 12.99 1.79
N TYR A 34 7.42 12.04 2.11
CA TYR A 34 6.01 12.04 1.71
C TYR A 34 5.12 11.99 2.94
N CYS A 35 3.97 12.69 2.89
CA CYS A 35 2.93 12.47 3.89
C CYS A 35 2.36 11.05 3.73
N SER A 36 1.81 10.48 4.80
CA SER A 36 1.22 9.13 4.78
C SER A 36 0.21 8.93 3.65
N MET A 37 -0.55 9.98 3.29
CA MET A 37 -1.55 9.94 2.23
C MET A 37 -0.92 9.84 0.84
N ASP A 38 -0.04 10.78 0.49
CA ASP A 38 0.61 10.81 -0.82
C ASP A 38 1.51 9.59 -1.02
N TYR A 39 2.22 9.15 0.03
CA TYR A 39 2.98 7.92 -0.02
C TYR A 39 2.08 6.72 -0.36
N ALA A 40 0.90 6.64 0.28
CA ALA A 40 -0.05 5.57 0.01
C ALA A 40 -0.61 5.63 -1.41
N LEU A 41 -0.92 6.81 -1.93
CA LEU A 41 -1.56 6.95 -3.24
C LEU A 41 -0.59 6.82 -4.42
N LEU A 42 0.64 7.32 -4.25
CA LEU A 42 1.61 7.47 -5.34
C LEU A 42 2.65 6.35 -5.37
N ILE A 43 3.01 5.81 -4.20
CA ILE A 43 4.16 4.90 -4.08
C ILE A 43 3.73 3.48 -3.74
N LEU A 44 2.76 3.30 -2.83
CA LEU A 44 2.34 1.95 -2.45
C LEU A 44 1.68 1.20 -3.62
N PRO A 45 1.92 -0.11 -3.73
CA PRO A 45 1.27 -0.93 -4.75
C PRO A 45 -0.23 -1.01 -4.50
N LYS A 46 -1.00 -1.09 -5.58
CA LYS A 46 -2.46 -1.18 -5.52
C LYS A 46 -2.92 -2.63 -5.50
N CYS A 47 -3.91 -2.91 -4.67
CA CYS A 47 -4.56 -4.21 -4.62
C CYS A 47 -5.36 -4.46 -5.89
N HIS A 48 -5.12 -5.58 -6.57
CA HIS A 48 -5.87 -5.95 -7.76
C HIS A 48 -7.36 -6.16 -7.47
N GLY A 49 -7.71 -6.65 -6.28
CA GLY A 49 -9.10 -6.96 -5.92
C GLY A 49 -9.96 -5.76 -5.50
N CYS A 50 -9.37 -4.65 -5.06
CA CYS A 50 -10.11 -3.47 -4.57
C CYS A 50 -9.56 -2.10 -5.01
N ALA A 51 -8.49 -2.09 -5.81
CA ALA A 51 -7.76 -0.90 -6.29
C ALA A 51 -7.18 0.04 -5.22
N LYS A 52 -7.29 -0.31 -3.92
CA LYS A 52 -6.73 0.50 -2.82
C LYS A 52 -5.25 0.17 -2.57
N PRO A 53 -4.45 1.14 -2.08
CA PRO A 53 -3.06 0.91 -1.68
C PRO A 53 -2.87 -0.21 -0.67
N ILE A 54 -1.78 -0.97 -0.80
CA ILE A 54 -1.38 -2.02 0.14
C ILE A 54 -0.19 -1.55 0.97
N GLY A 55 -0.41 -1.36 2.27
CA GLY A 55 0.62 -0.92 3.22
C GLY A 55 1.62 -2.03 3.59
N LYS A 56 1.37 -2.75 4.69
CA LYS A 56 2.36 -3.68 5.27
C LYS A 56 2.26 -5.11 4.74
N LYS A 57 1.07 -5.72 4.79
CA LYS A 57 0.86 -7.13 4.42
C LYS A 57 0.28 -7.22 3.02
N THR A 58 0.98 -7.91 2.13
CA THR A 58 0.56 -8.15 0.74
C THR A 58 0.68 -9.63 0.41
N ILE A 59 -0.22 -10.12 -0.43
CA ILE A 59 -0.09 -11.41 -1.12
C ILE A 59 0.34 -11.11 -2.54
N LYS A 60 1.45 -11.71 -2.98
CA LYS A 60 1.87 -11.72 -4.38
C LYS A 60 1.33 -13.00 -5.03
N ALA A 61 0.38 -12.86 -5.93
CA ALA A 61 -0.24 -13.98 -6.63
C ALA A 61 -0.76 -13.52 -8.00
N LEU A 62 -0.71 -14.41 -8.99
CA LEU A 62 -1.22 -14.13 -10.34
C LEU A 62 -0.58 -12.89 -10.99
N GLY A 63 0.74 -12.71 -10.81
CA GLY A 63 1.45 -11.53 -11.30
C GLY A 63 1.02 -10.20 -10.67
N ALA A 64 0.17 -10.21 -9.65
CA ALA A 64 -0.40 -9.02 -9.03
C ALA A 64 -0.25 -9.04 -7.50
N GLN A 65 -0.55 -7.88 -6.88
CA GLN A 65 -0.53 -7.72 -5.44
C GLN A 65 -1.94 -7.59 -4.89
N TRP A 66 -2.18 -8.22 -3.74
CA TRP A 66 -3.49 -8.30 -3.12
C TRP A 66 -3.38 -7.99 -1.63
N HIS A 67 -4.43 -7.42 -1.05
CA HIS A 67 -4.61 -7.51 0.40
C HIS A 67 -4.91 -8.95 0.78
N PRO A 68 -4.46 -9.43 1.95
CA PRO A 68 -4.80 -10.77 2.44
C PRO A 68 -6.31 -11.05 2.48
N GLN A 69 -7.11 -10.02 2.74
CA GLN A 69 -8.57 -10.08 2.80
C GLN A 69 -9.23 -10.03 1.40
N CYS A 70 -8.51 -9.52 0.40
CA CYS A 70 -9.02 -9.38 -0.97
C CYS A 70 -8.63 -10.56 -1.86
N PHE A 71 -7.71 -11.43 -1.42
CA PHE A 71 -7.34 -12.64 -2.15
C PHE A 71 -8.34 -13.76 -1.84
N GLY A 72 -9.34 -13.89 -2.69
CA GLY A 72 -10.42 -14.87 -2.61
C GLY A 72 -11.15 -14.95 -3.95
N CYS A 73 -12.18 -15.78 -4.04
CA CYS A 73 -12.93 -15.95 -5.28
C CYS A 73 -13.51 -14.60 -5.75
N GLN A 74 -13.30 -14.22 -7.01
CA GLN A 74 -13.77 -12.94 -7.54
C GLN A 74 -15.30 -12.79 -7.47
N THR A 75 -16.03 -13.89 -7.62
CA THR A 75 -17.50 -13.89 -7.60
C THR A 75 -18.06 -13.82 -6.19
N CYS A 76 -17.62 -14.72 -5.29
CA CYS A 76 -18.21 -14.82 -3.95
C CYS A 76 -17.42 -14.10 -2.85
N ARG A 77 -16.23 -13.56 -3.17
CA ARG A 77 -15.29 -12.89 -2.26
C ARG A 77 -14.87 -13.72 -1.04
N LYS A 78 -15.15 -15.03 -1.03
CA LYS A 78 -14.75 -15.94 0.04
C LYS A 78 -13.28 -16.33 -0.12
N PRO A 79 -12.53 -16.45 1.00
CA PRO A 79 -11.19 -17.01 0.99
C PRO A 79 -11.24 -18.49 0.61
N PHE A 80 -10.12 -19.05 0.15
CA PHE A 80 -10.01 -20.45 -0.24
C PHE A 80 -9.73 -21.32 1.00
N PRO A 81 -10.71 -22.08 1.53
CA PRO A 81 -10.56 -22.80 2.79
C PRO A 81 -9.44 -23.85 2.73
N ASP A 82 -9.31 -24.55 1.60
CA ASP A 82 -8.28 -25.59 1.39
C ASP A 82 -7.11 -25.12 0.53
N ARG A 83 -6.93 -23.81 0.36
CA ARG A 83 -5.92 -23.20 -0.54
C ARG A 83 -6.04 -23.65 -2.00
N ARG A 84 -7.13 -24.32 -2.38
CA ARG A 84 -7.46 -24.70 -3.76
C ARG A 84 -8.29 -23.60 -4.39
N PHE A 85 -7.90 -23.19 -5.59
CA PHE A 85 -8.59 -22.21 -6.41
C PHE A 85 -8.27 -22.47 -7.87
N TYR A 86 -9.18 -22.04 -8.75
CA TYR A 86 -8.97 -22.05 -10.19
C TYR A 86 -8.63 -20.65 -10.67
N ILE A 87 -7.82 -20.55 -11.72
CA ILE A 87 -7.43 -19.27 -12.31
C ILE A 87 -8.12 -19.17 -13.67
N HIS A 88 -8.92 -18.13 -13.85
CA HIS A 88 -9.48 -17.78 -15.15
C HIS A 88 -9.18 -16.32 -15.44
N GLN A 89 -8.59 -16.00 -16.60
CA GLN A 89 -8.18 -14.64 -16.96
C GLN A 89 -7.40 -13.92 -15.84
N ASN A 90 -6.40 -14.61 -15.29
CA ASN A 90 -5.55 -14.10 -14.21
C ASN A 90 -6.29 -13.71 -12.91
N THR A 91 -7.49 -14.25 -12.73
CA THR A 91 -8.38 -13.96 -11.59
C THR A 91 -8.71 -15.26 -10.87
N PRO A 92 -8.70 -15.29 -9.52
CA PRO A 92 -8.91 -16.51 -8.76
C PRO A 92 -10.41 -16.76 -8.50
N TYR A 93 -10.84 -18.02 -8.65
CA TYR A 93 -12.21 -18.50 -8.46
C TYR A 93 -12.23 -19.74 -7.55
N CYS A 94 -13.33 -19.95 -6.83
CA CYS A 94 -13.55 -21.13 -5.99
C CYS A 94 -13.80 -22.37 -6.85
#